data_AF-A0A1Y6CG56-F1
#
_entry.id   AF-A0A1Y6CG56-F1
#
_cell.length_a   1.000
_cell.length_b   1.000
_cell.length_c   1.000
_cell.angle_alpha   90.00
_cell.angle_beta   90.00
_cell.angle_gamma   90.00
#
_symmetry.space_group_name_H-M   'P 1'
#
loop_
_entity.id
_entity.type
_entity.pdbx_description
1 polymer ?
#
loop_
_entity_poly.entity_id
_entity_poly.type
_entity_poly.pdbx_seq_one_letter_code
_entity_poly.pdbx_strand_id
1 'polypeptide(L)'
;MAWRYQDFLSIKDDVRHELQGIQEEQGGDAKVHHCLELITQLEHGVELDQLRRLVYILCLLAHHVRYDCLSPEEVKSLFDLSSTLLQVHRVIPGKGKLSVVYGDIHLLKSQLYLNEGEFWLSTWEQEIANQSTYRVAPGGDTFNDYLMGMKALRFGDASVAYDYFCKAEEEKTKSFFDNSRIGRVRCLRLAARADEAKSLIQDTLSDPSIDLSVRHELEWELACIRIQEKQSLDGIRDLTKLDESHHQASYLIEMFFWASSVSSYRWLRQMAKIRTLARKKDLQIRKKGLAYKMALIIEGAYDDTVPLTMRMKKMEFIFKNARRLRNVDKELLIWLSLCRWLERQKMTKIASMALNEYMALSRRLSGGTCDDVLGIAQDLKDSLGPHSEIVPDKEESVS
;
A
#
# COMPACT_ATOMS: atom_id res chain seq x y z
N MET A 1 -28.01 -23.09 -23.70
CA MET A 1 -28.45 -23.28 -22.31
C MET A 1 -28.10 -22.00 -21.55
N ALA A 2 -28.24 -21.96 -20.22
CA ALA A 2 -27.75 -20.85 -19.42
C ALA A 2 -26.68 -21.38 -18.47
N TRP A 3 -25.62 -20.61 -18.26
CA TRP A 3 -24.56 -20.93 -17.31
C TRP A 3 -25.14 -21.20 -15.91
N ARG A 4 -24.63 -22.25 -15.25
CA ARG A 4 -25.01 -22.57 -13.86
C ARG A 4 -23.84 -22.26 -12.94
N TYR A 5 -24.17 -21.83 -11.72
CA TYR A 5 -23.17 -21.53 -10.70
C TYR A 5 -22.26 -22.71 -10.37
N GLN A 6 -22.79 -23.94 -10.38
CA GLN A 6 -21.98 -25.14 -10.13
C GLN A 6 -20.97 -25.41 -11.26
N ASP A 7 -21.34 -25.12 -12.51
CA ASP A 7 -20.42 -25.25 -13.64
C ASP A 7 -19.26 -24.25 -13.50
N PHE A 8 -19.56 -23.01 -13.07
CA PHE A 8 -18.53 -22.00 -12.79
C PHE A 8 -17.57 -22.44 -11.69
N LEU A 9 -18.08 -22.99 -10.58
CA LEU A 9 -17.23 -23.46 -9.48
C LEU A 9 -16.34 -24.63 -9.90
N SER A 10 -16.90 -25.61 -10.62
CA SER A 10 -16.14 -26.76 -11.13
C SER A 10 -15.02 -26.30 -12.07
N ILE A 11 -15.35 -25.45 -13.05
CA ILE A 11 -14.37 -24.95 -14.02
C ILE A 11 -13.30 -24.08 -13.33
N LYS A 12 -13.68 -23.28 -12.33
CA LYS A 12 -12.74 -22.46 -11.54
C LYS A 12 -11.73 -23.33 -10.80
N ASP A 13 -12.15 -24.47 -10.26
CA ASP A 13 -11.27 -25.42 -9.58
C ASP A 13 -10.34 -26.15 -10.56
N ASP A 14 -10.90 -26.64 -11.68
CA ASP A 14 -10.13 -27.30 -12.76
C ASP A 14 -9.03 -26.38 -13.31
N VAL A 15 -9.39 -25.14 -13.68
CA VAL A 15 -8.45 -24.14 -14.20
C VAL A 15 -7.42 -23.78 -13.13
N ARG A 16 -7.80 -23.68 -11.86
CA ARG A 16 -6.85 -23.40 -10.77
C ARG A 16 -5.80 -24.50 -10.66
N HIS A 17 -6.21 -25.76 -10.67
CA HIS A 17 -5.29 -26.91 -10.60
C HIS A 17 -4.35 -26.96 -11.80
N GLU A 18 -4.88 -26.77 -13.01
CA GLU A 18 -4.11 -26.70 -14.25
C GLU A 18 -3.05 -25.58 -14.21
N LEU A 19 -3.46 -24.35 -13.88
CA LEU A 19 -2.55 -23.20 -13.81
C LEU A 19 -1.56 -23.27 -12.65
N GLN A 20 -1.85 -24.06 -11.61
CA GLN A 20 -0.90 -24.32 -10.53
C GLN A 20 0.21 -25.26 -11.02
N GLY A 21 -0.14 -26.36 -11.70
CA GLY A 21 0.85 -27.27 -12.29
C GLY A 21 1.80 -26.56 -13.26
N ILE A 22 1.27 -25.73 -14.17
CA ILE A 22 2.10 -24.96 -15.12
C ILE A 22 3.03 -23.99 -14.38
N GLN A 23 2.55 -23.33 -13.34
CA GLN A 23 3.36 -22.39 -12.57
C GLN A 23 4.50 -23.09 -11.82
N GLU A 24 4.26 -24.28 -11.29
CA GLU A 24 5.25 -25.08 -10.57
C GLU A 24 6.30 -25.68 -11.52
N GLU A 25 5.89 -26.13 -12.71
CA GLU A 25 6.78 -26.75 -13.70
C GLU A 25 7.59 -25.74 -14.53
N GLN A 26 6.95 -24.64 -14.94
CA GLN A 26 7.48 -23.74 -15.99
C GLN A 26 7.56 -22.27 -15.54
N GLY A 27 6.99 -21.92 -14.40
CA GLY A 27 7.03 -20.56 -13.83
C GLY A 27 5.86 -19.66 -14.22
N GLY A 28 5.91 -18.42 -13.72
CA GLY A 28 4.81 -17.45 -13.86
C GLY A 28 4.58 -16.98 -15.29
N ASP A 29 5.65 -16.79 -16.08
CA ASP A 29 5.54 -16.30 -17.46
C ASP A 29 4.84 -17.34 -18.36
N ALA A 30 5.12 -18.64 -18.16
CA ALA A 30 4.45 -19.72 -18.87
C ALA A 30 2.95 -19.77 -18.54
N LYS A 31 2.58 -19.56 -17.28
CA LYS A 31 1.18 -19.44 -16.86
C LYS A 31 0.47 -18.28 -17.55
N VAL A 32 1.12 -17.12 -17.68
CA VAL A 32 0.55 -15.95 -18.40
C VAL A 32 0.33 -16.28 -19.87
N HIS A 33 1.33 -16.86 -20.54
CA HIS A 33 1.24 -17.24 -21.94
C HIS A 33 0.12 -18.25 -22.19
N HIS A 34 0.04 -19.29 -21.35
CA HIS A 34 -0.99 -20.32 -21.41
C HIS A 34 -2.40 -19.74 -21.24
N CYS A 35 -2.60 -18.84 -20.27
CA CYS A 35 -3.87 -18.14 -20.13
C CYS A 35 -4.25 -17.36 -21.40
N LEU A 36 -3.32 -16.59 -21.97
CA LEU A 36 -3.58 -15.81 -23.19
C LEU A 36 -3.93 -16.70 -24.37
N GLU A 37 -3.19 -17.79 -24.57
CA GLU A 37 -3.43 -18.78 -25.63
C GLU A 37 -4.85 -19.37 -25.51
N LEU A 38 -5.23 -19.84 -24.32
CA LEU A 38 -6.56 -20.42 -24.12
C LEU A 38 -7.69 -19.38 -24.22
N ILE A 39 -7.45 -18.14 -23.80
CA ILE A 39 -8.42 -17.05 -23.99
C ILE A 39 -8.71 -16.81 -25.46
N THR A 40 -7.71 -16.92 -26.34
CA THR A 40 -7.87 -16.80 -27.78
C THR A 40 -8.49 -18.05 -28.40
N GLN A 41 -8.01 -19.25 -28.06
CA GLN A 41 -8.53 -20.51 -28.62
C GLN A 41 -10.02 -20.73 -28.32
N LEU A 42 -10.48 -20.33 -27.13
CA LEU A 42 -11.87 -20.49 -26.72
C LEU A 42 -12.80 -19.40 -27.27
N GLU A 43 -12.33 -18.49 -28.13
CA GLU A 43 -13.13 -17.38 -28.66
C GLU A 43 -14.40 -17.83 -29.39
N HIS A 44 -14.29 -18.89 -30.19
CA HIS A 44 -15.40 -19.46 -30.95
C HIS A 44 -15.95 -20.76 -30.32
N GLY A 45 -15.57 -21.04 -29.07
CA GLY A 45 -16.00 -22.24 -28.35
C GLY A 45 -17.49 -22.25 -28.03
N VAL A 46 -18.00 -23.42 -27.64
CA VAL A 46 -19.40 -23.58 -27.20
C VAL A 46 -19.63 -22.93 -25.83
N GLU A 47 -20.85 -22.99 -25.32
CA GLU A 47 -21.25 -22.27 -24.11
C GLU A 47 -20.37 -22.51 -22.87
N LEU A 48 -19.96 -23.76 -22.60
CA LEU A 48 -19.06 -24.07 -21.48
C LEU A 48 -17.63 -23.59 -21.72
N ASP A 49 -17.19 -23.55 -22.98
CA ASP A 49 -15.88 -23.01 -23.36
C ASP A 49 -15.82 -21.52 -23.08
N GLN A 50 -16.90 -20.77 -23.33
CA GLN A 50 -16.97 -19.34 -23.00
C GLN A 50 -16.92 -19.09 -21.48
N LEU A 51 -17.51 -19.98 -20.67
CA LEU A 51 -17.39 -19.90 -19.20
C LEU A 51 -15.95 -20.17 -18.75
N ARG A 52 -15.30 -21.18 -19.34
CA ARG A 52 -13.88 -21.48 -19.09
C ARG A 52 -12.97 -20.33 -19.54
N ARG A 53 -13.24 -19.72 -20.69
CA ARG A 53 -12.58 -18.51 -21.18
C ARG A 53 -12.66 -17.39 -20.15
N LEU A 54 -13.85 -17.12 -19.60
CA LEU A 54 -14.03 -16.12 -18.56
C LEU A 54 -13.21 -16.44 -17.30
N VAL A 55 -13.16 -17.69 -16.87
CA VAL A 55 -12.34 -18.11 -15.71
C VAL A 55 -10.85 -17.87 -15.97
N TYR A 56 -10.31 -18.19 -17.16
CA TYR A 56 -8.92 -17.86 -17.49
C TYR A 56 -8.67 -16.35 -17.45
N ILE A 57 -9.60 -15.52 -17.94
CA ILE A 57 -9.47 -14.06 -17.85
C ILE A 57 -9.38 -13.61 -16.39
N LEU A 58 -10.27 -14.08 -15.51
CA LEU A 58 -10.23 -13.75 -14.08
C LEU A 58 -8.92 -14.19 -13.41
N CYS A 59 -8.45 -15.40 -13.71
CA CYS A 59 -7.18 -15.90 -13.20
C CYS A 59 -5.99 -15.07 -13.69
N LEU A 60 -5.98 -14.68 -14.96
CA LEU A 60 -4.94 -13.85 -15.55
C LEU A 60 -4.93 -12.43 -14.96
N LEU A 61 -6.09 -11.81 -14.81
CA LEU A 61 -6.23 -10.50 -14.15
C LEU A 61 -5.80 -10.57 -12.67
N ALA A 62 -6.19 -11.62 -11.94
CA ALA A 62 -5.74 -11.83 -10.56
C ALA A 62 -4.21 -12.01 -10.46
N HIS A 63 -3.60 -12.67 -11.44
CA HIS A 63 -2.15 -12.80 -11.54
C HIS A 63 -1.50 -11.44 -11.83
N HIS A 64 -2.04 -10.67 -12.76
CA HIS A 64 -1.57 -9.31 -13.08
C HIS A 64 -1.62 -8.39 -11.86
N VAL A 65 -2.70 -8.39 -11.07
CA VAL A 65 -2.81 -7.60 -9.83
C VAL A 65 -1.66 -7.87 -8.85
N ARG A 66 -1.09 -9.09 -8.86
CA ARG A 66 0.01 -9.48 -7.96
C ARG A 66 1.40 -9.19 -8.55
N TYR A 67 1.55 -9.34 -9.87
CA TYR A 67 2.87 -9.41 -10.51
C TYR A 67 3.11 -8.36 -11.59
N ASP A 68 2.11 -7.54 -11.93
CA ASP A 68 2.21 -6.46 -12.92
C ASP A 68 2.73 -6.95 -14.29
N CYS A 69 2.13 -8.04 -14.80
CA CYS A 69 2.64 -8.80 -15.94
C CYS A 69 1.95 -8.50 -17.29
N LEU A 70 1.06 -7.51 -17.36
CA LEU A 70 0.28 -7.18 -18.55
C LEU A 70 0.39 -5.68 -18.83
N SER A 71 0.26 -5.29 -20.09
CA SER A 71 0.13 -3.89 -20.47
C SER A 71 -1.25 -3.32 -20.07
N PRO A 72 -1.35 -1.99 -19.88
CA PRO A 72 -2.63 -1.34 -19.58
C PRO A 72 -3.72 -1.63 -20.63
N GLU A 73 -3.36 -1.73 -21.91
CA GLU A 73 -4.27 -2.04 -23.01
C GLU A 73 -4.81 -3.47 -22.95
N GLU A 74 -3.97 -4.44 -22.61
CA GLU A 74 -4.38 -5.83 -22.39
C GLU A 74 -5.33 -5.94 -21.20
N VAL A 75 -5.00 -5.30 -20.07
CA VAL A 75 -5.84 -5.28 -18.87
C VAL A 75 -7.23 -4.71 -19.19
N LYS A 76 -7.28 -3.58 -19.89
CA LYS A 76 -8.53 -2.98 -20.33
C LYS A 76 -9.33 -3.93 -21.23
N SER A 77 -8.68 -4.51 -22.23
CA SER A 77 -9.31 -5.42 -23.19
C SER A 77 -9.90 -6.66 -22.50
N LEU A 78 -9.20 -7.21 -21.50
CA LEU A 78 -9.67 -8.34 -20.70
C LEU A 78 -10.90 -7.99 -19.84
N PHE A 79 -10.96 -6.79 -19.25
CA PHE A 79 -12.14 -6.33 -18.52
C PHE A 79 -13.35 -6.09 -19.45
N ASP A 80 -13.12 -5.53 -20.62
CA ASP A 80 -14.16 -5.29 -21.63
C ASP A 80 -14.71 -6.63 -22.17
N LEU A 81 -13.82 -7.59 -22.45
CA LEU A 81 -14.18 -8.94 -22.86
C LEU A 81 -14.98 -9.68 -21.77
N SER A 82 -14.53 -9.62 -20.52
CA SER A 82 -15.23 -10.25 -19.39
C SER A 82 -16.65 -9.71 -19.24
N SER A 83 -16.81 -8.39 -19.36
CA SER A 83 -18.11 -7.72 -19.30
C SER A 83 -19.02 -8.13 -20.45
N THR A 84 -18.45 -8.24 -21.65
CA THR A 84 -19.17 -8.70 -22.86
C THR A 84 -19.65 -10.14 -22.72
N LEU A 85 -18.80 -11.05 -22.22
CA LEU A 85 -19.17 -12.45 -21.98
C LEU A 85 -20.35 -12.56 -21.00
N LEU A 86 -20.33 -11.82 -19.89
CA LEU A 86 -21.44 -11.82 -18.95
C LEU A 86 -22.75 -11.31 -19.56
N GLN A 87 -22.69 -10.26 -20.40
CA GLN A 87 -23.86 -9.72 -21.09
C GLN A 87 -24.43 -10.69 -22.12
N VAL A 88 -23.59 -11.30 -22.96
CA VAL A 88 -23.99 -12.27 -23.99
C VAL A 88 -24.68 -13.48 -23.35
N HIS A 89 -24.15 -13.97 -22.23
CA HIS A 89 -24.73 -15.08 -21.48
C HIS A 89 -25.83 -14.67 -20.47
N ARG A 90 -26.29 -13.40 -20.54
CA ARG A 90 -27.40 -12.85 -19.76
C ARG A 90 -27.26 -13.05 -18.24
N VAL A 91 -26.02 -12.99 -17.74
CA VAL A 91 -25.79 -12.91 -16.29
C VAL A 91 -26.25 -11.52 -15.85
N ILE A 92 -27.15 -11.44 -14.87
CA ILE A 92 -27.69 -10.16 -14.40
C ILE A 92 -27.03 -9.82 -13.06
N PRO A 93 -26.41 -8.62 -12.91
CA PRO A 93 -25.83 -8.22 -11.63
C PRO A 93 -26.90 -8.17 -10.53
N GLY A 94 -26.53 -8.59 -9.33
CA GLY A 94 -27.39 -8.68 -8.14
C GLY A 94 -28.44 -9.80 -8.17
N LYS A 95 -28.59 -10.53 -9.29
CA LYS A 95 -29.63 -11.57 -9.44
C LYS A 95 -29.03 -12.96 -9.65
N GLY A 96 -29.35 -13.85 -8.72
CA GLY A 96 -28.94 -15.26 -8.77
C GLY A 96 -27.48 -15.49 -8.42
N LYS A 97 -27.11 -16.73 -8.13
CA LYS A 97 -25.78 -17.07 -7.59
C LYS A 97 -24.61 -16.73 -8.53
N LEU A 98 -24.86 -16.74 -9.85
CA LEU A 98 -23.84 -16.45 -10.85
C LEU A 98 -23.44 -14.97 -10.92
N SER A 99 -24.22 -14.06 -10.30
CA SER A 99 -23.84 -12.64 -10.25
C SER A 99 -22.55 -12.39 -9.44
N VAL A 100 -22.08 -13.36 -8.66
CA VAL A 100 -20.76 -13.31 -8.00
C VAL A 100 -19.63 -13.05 -8.99
N VAL A 101 -19.78 -13.45 -10.25
CA VAL A 101 -18.75 -13.24 -11.28
C VAL A 101 -18.60 -11.74 -11.62
N TYR A 102 -19.69 -10.96 -11.59
CA TYR A 102 -19.58 -9.50 -11.65
C TYR A 102 -18.82 -8.96 -10.45
N GLY A 103 -19.11 -9.48 -9.26
CA GLY A 103 -18.38 -9.17 -8.03
C GLY A 103 -16.87 -9.41 -8.17
N ASP A 104 -16.47 -10.59 -8.63
CA ASP A 104 -15.05 -10.95 -8.83
C ASP A 104 -14.36 -9.98 -9.81
N ILE A 105 -15.02 -9.59 -10.92
CA ILE A 105 -14.47 -8.62 -11.88
C ILE A 105 -14.23 -7.25 -11.24
N HIS A 106 -15.24 -6.69 -10.57
CA HIS A 106 -15.15 -5.37 -9.95
C HIS A 106 -14.18 -5.37 -8.77
N LEU A 107 -14.07 -6.48 -8.04
CA LEU A 107 -13.09 -6.65 -6.99
C LEU A 107 -11.65 -6.65 -7.53
N LEU A 108 -11.41 -7.24 -8.70
CA LEU A 108 -10.11 -7.17 -9.39
C LEU A 108 -9.78 -5.74 -9.84
N LYS A 109 -10.75 -5.00 -10.41
CA LYS A 109 -10.59 -3.56 -10.74
C LYS A 109 -10.24 -2.75 -9.49
N SER A 110 -10.95 -2.99 -8.39
CA SER A 110 -10.69 -2.36 -7.10
C SER A 110 -9.24 -2.56 -6.64
N GLN A 111 -8.70 -3.77 -6.75
CA GLN A 111 -7.32 -4.06 -6.37
C GLN A 111 -6.30 -3.43 -7.32
N LEU A 112 -6.60 -3.37 -8.62
CA LEU A 112 -5.75 -2.68 -9.59
C LEU A 112 -5.65 -1.18 -9.26
N TYR A 113 -6.78 -0.50 -9.09
CA TYR A 113 -6.81 0.91 -8.69
C TYR A 113 -6.10 1.15 -7.35
N LEU A 114 -6.21 0.21 -6.40
CA LEU A 114 -5.48 0.28 -5.13
C LEU A 114 -3.96 0.26 -5.34
N ASN A 115 -3.47 -0.57 -6.26
CA ASN A 115 -2.04 -0.66 -6.59
C ASN A 115 -1.55 0.57 -7.37
N GLU A 116 -2.40 1.20 -8.17
CA GLU A 116 -2.12 2.44 -8.92
C GLU A 116 -2.17 3.72 -8.05
N GLY A 117 -2.68 3.59 -6.82
CA GLY A 117 -2.85 4.70 -5.89
C GLY A 117 -4.15 5.49 -6.09
N GLU A 118 -5.10 4.95 -6.84
CA GLU A 118 -6.42 5.53 -7.13
C GLU A 118 -7.46 5.05 -6.09
N PHE A 119 -7.28 5.47 -4.84
CA PHE A 119 -8.02 4.91 -3.70
C PHE A 119 -9.53 5.11 -3.76
N TRP A 120 -10.00 6.25 -4.29
CA TRP A 120 -11.45 6.50 -4.45
C TRP A 120 -12.07 5.56 -5.48
N LEU A 121 -11.43 5.39 -6.64
CA LEU A 121 -11.89 4.44 -7.65
C LEU A 121 -11.83 3.01 -7.12
N SER A 122 -10.79 2.67 -6.36
CA SER A 122 -10.71 1.37 -5.68
C SER A 122 -11.89 1.12 -4.75
N THR A 123 -12.25 2.09 -3.89
CA THR A 123 -13.39 1.98 -2.98
C THR A 123 -14.70 1.86 -3.74
N TRP A 124 -14.89 2.68 -4.77
CA TRP A 124 -16.07 2.67 -5.62
C TRP A 124 -16.29 1.32 -6.31
N GLU A 125 -15.24 0.75 -6.91
CA GLU A 125 -15.32 -0.56 -7.57
C GLU A 125 -15.60 -1.69 -6.57
N GLN A 126 -15.09 -1.61 -5.33
CA GLN A 126 -15.44 -2.60 -4.30
C GLN A 126 -16.90 -2.49 -3.89
N GLU A 127 -17.45 -1.28 -3.78
CA GLU A 127 -18.86 -1.10 -3.48
C GLU A 127 -19.74 -1.64 -4.62
N ILE A 128 -19.37 -1.37 -5.88
CA ILE A 128 -20.05 -1.98 -7.03
C ILE A 128 -19.97 -3.52 -6.95
N ALA A 129 -18.80 -4.07 -6.59
CA ALA A 129 -18.63 -5.51 -6.45
C ALA A 129 -19.63 -6.08 -5.44
N ASN A 130 -19.73 -5.47 -4.25
CA ASN A 130 -20.67 -5.88 -3.20
C ASN A 130 -22.13 -5.81 -3.68
N GLN A 131 -22.55 -4.69 -4.26
CA GLN A 131 -23.91 -4.47 -4.75
C GLN A 131 -24.28 -5.37 -5.94
N SER A 132 -23.28 -5.85 -6.70
CA SER A 132 -23.48 -6.70 -7.87
C SER A 132 -23.59 -8.18 -7.53
N THR A 133 -23.33 -8.60 -6.28
CA THR A 133 -23.38 -10.01 -5.88
C THR A 133 -24.70 -10.38 -5.19
N TYR A 134 -25.12 -11.64 -5.37
CA TYR A 134 -26.32 -12.16 -4.70
C TYR A 134 -25.94 -12.75 -3.34
N ARG A 135 -26.23 -12.00 -2.26
CA ARG A 135 -26.14 -12.43 -0.84
C ARG A 135 -24.75 -12.88 -0.33
N VAL A 136 -23.73 -12.91 -1.16
CA VAL A 136 -22.37 -13.37 -0.80
C VAL A 136 -21.39 -12.38 -1.38
N ALA A 137 -20.67 -11.67 -0.51
CA ALA A 137 -19.65 -10.74 -0.95
C ALA A 137 -18.51 -11.48 -1.67
N PRO A 138 -17.96 -10.93 -2.77
CA PRO A 138 -16.90 -11.58 -3.52
C PRO A 138 -15.65 -11.67 -2.65
N GLY A 139 -15.09 -12.88 -2.52
CA GLY A 139 -13.97 -13.17 -1.60
C GLY A 139 -14.36 -13.35 -0.13
N GLY A 140 -15.63 -13.18 0.25
CA GLY A 140 -16.13 -13.29 1.62
C GLY A 140 -16.18 -11.95 2.36
N ASP A 141 -17.02 -11.88 3.41
CA ASP A 141 -17.26 -10.65 4.16
C ASP A 141 -15.99 -10.18 4.89
N THR A 142 -15.27 -11.09 5.57
CA THR A 142 -13.97 -10.79 6.18
C THR A 142 -12.93 -10.21 5.23
N PHE A 143 -12.85 -10.69 3.98
CA PHE A 143 -11.92 -10.11 3.01
C PHE A 143 -12.31 -8.68 2.65
N ASN A 144 -13.61 -8.43 2.49
CA ASN A 144 -14.14 -7.11 2.17
C ASN A 144 -13.91 -6.13 3.32
N ASP A 145 -14.17 -6.54 4.56
CA ASP A 145 -13.90 -5.74 5.76
C ASP A 145 -12.41 -5.42 5.88
N TYR A 146 -11.53 -6.41 5.70
CA TYR A 146 -10.08 -6.16 5.69
C TYR A 146 -9.67 -5.12 4.64
N LEU A 147 -10.18 -5.24 3.41
CA LEU A 147 -9.91 -4.27 2.33
C LEU A 147 -10.48 -2.88 2.64
N MET A 148 -11.66 -2.78 3.25
CA MET A 148 -12.23 -1.51 3.70
C MET A 148 -11.38 -0.89 4.80
N GLY A 149 -10.89 -1.69 5.76
CA GLY A 149 -9.95 -1.25 6.78
C GLY A 149 -8.68 -0.65 6.17
N MET A 150 -8.09 -1.33 5.19
CA MET A 150 -6.93 -0.82 4.45
C MET A 150 -7.20 0.52 3.76
N LYS A 151 -8.35 0.67 3.09
CA LYS A 151 -8.70 1.89 2.37
C LYS A 151 -9.08 3.04 3.30
N ALA A 152 -9.82 2.77 4.38
CA ALA A 152 -10.13 3.76 5.40
C ALA A 152 -8.84 4.32 6.03
N LEU A 153 -7.90 3.44 6.39
CA LEU A 153 -6.61 3.86 6.95
C LEU A 153 -5.86 4.73 5.94
N ARG A 154 -5.92 4.36 4.66
CA ARG A 154 -5.32 5.12 3.58
C ARG A 154 -5.96 6.50 3.38
N PHE A 155 -7.27 6.65 3.55
CA PHE A 155 -7.93 7.97 3.54
C PHE A 155 -7.57 8.84 4.75
N GLY A 156 -6.85 8.28 5.71
CA GLY A 156 -6.51 8.94 6.96
C GLY A 156 -7.59 8.77 8.01
N ASP A 157 -8.46 7.77 7.94
CA ASP A 157 -9.47 7.51 8.97
C ASP A 157 -9.09 6.25 9.76
N ALA A 158 -8.21 6.40 10.74
CA ALA A 158 -7.73 5.28 11.53
C ALA A 158 -8.82 4.67 12.42
N SER A 159 -9.83 5.46 12.82
CA SER A 159 -10.94 4.97 13.65
C SER A 159 -11.83 4.04 12.84
N VAL A 160 -12.29 4.48 11.66
CA VAL A 160 -13.11 3.64 10.78
C VAL A 160 -12.31 2.41 10.32
N ALA A 161 -11.02 2.57 10.03
CA ALA A 161 -10.16 1.45 9.69
C ALA A 161 -10.07 0.41 10.80
N TYR A 162 -9.91 0.86 12.05
CA TYR A 162 -9.88 0.00 13.22
C TYR A 162 -11.16 -0.83 13.37
N ASP A 163 -12.33 -0.21 13.16
CA ASP A 163 -13.62 -0.92 13.25
C ASP A 163 -13.75 -2.01 12.18
N TYR A 164 -13.33 -1.72 10.94
CA TYR A 164 -13.33 -2.72 9.87
C TYR A 164 -12.34 -3.87 10.14
N PHE A 165 -11.15 -3.58 10.66
CA PHE A 165 -10.22 -4.64 11.05
C PHE A 165 -10.75 -5.48 12.22
N CYS A 166 -11.48 -4.88 13.17
CA CYS A 166 -12.17 -5.64 14.21
C CYS A 166 -13.18 -6.63 13.62
N LYS A 167 -14.03 -6.20 12.68
CA LYS A 167 -15.00 -7.07 12.00
C LYS A 167 -14.31 -8.22 11.26
N ALA A 168 -13.25 -7.93 10.52
CA ALA A 168 -12.47 -8.94 9.79
C ALA A 168 -11.80 -9.99 10.71
N GLU A 169 -11.64 -9.71 12.00
CA GLU A 169 -11.15 -10.71 12.98
C GLU A 169 -12.25 -11.66 13.47
N GLU A 170 -13.53 -11.32 13.35
CA GLU A 170 -14.65 -12.08 13.93
C GLU A 170 -14.83 -13.48 13.31
N GLU A 171 -14.60 -13.64 12.01
CA GLU A 171 -14.75 -14.93 11.32
C GLU A 171 -13.57 -15.90 11.54
N LYS A 172 -12.53 -15.49 12.27
CA LYS A 172 -11.37 -16.32 12.68
C LYS A 172 -10.67 -17.08 11.54
N THR A 173 -10.78 -16.62 10.29
CA THR A 173 -9.97 -17.16 9.19
C THR A 173 -8.53 -16.68 9.36
N LYS A 174 -7.59 -17.61 9.60
CA LYS A 174 -6.21 -17.30 10.03
C LYS A 174 -5.52 -16.22 9.18
N SER A 175 -5.62 -16.29 7.85
CA SER A 175 -4.92 -15.37 6.95
C SER A 175 -5.36 -13.90 7.06
N PHE A 176 -6.65 -13.65 7.31
CA PHE A 176 -7.15 -12.27 7.44
C PHE A 176 -7.15 -11.80 8.89
N PHE A 177 -7.29 -12.72 9.83
CA PHE A 177 -7.17 -12.42 11.26
C PHE A 177 -5.83 -11.75 11.57
N ASP A 178 -4.71 -12.39 11.19
CA ASP A 178 -3.37 -11.88 11.50
C ASP A 178 -3.10 -10.52 10.85
N ASN A 179 -3.47 -10.36 9.57
CA ASN A 179 -3.30 -9.12 8.83
C ASN A 179 -4.18 -7.98 9.36
N SER A 180 -5.41 -8.29 9.80
CA SER A 180 -6.31 -7.31 10.41
C SER A 180 -5.78 -6.85 11.76
N ARG A 181 -5.17 -7.77 12.53
CA ARG A 181 -4.57 -7.46 13.82
C ARG A 181 -3.37 -6.53 13.71
N ILE A 182 -2.49 -6.76 12.72
CA ILE A 182 -1.43 -5.80 12.35
C ILE A 182 -2.05 -4.45 11.94
N GLY A 183 -3.14 -4.48 11.17
CA GLY A 183 -3.90 -3.30 10.77
C GLY A 183 -4.39 -2.48 11.97
N ARG A 184 -4.95 -3.12 12.99
CA ARG A 184 -5.38 -2.47 14.25
C ARG A 184 -4.22 -1.85 15.01
N VAL A 185 -3.10 -2.56 15.13
CA VAL A 185 -1.88 -2.02 15.76
C VAL A 185 -1.45 -0.72 15.07
N ARG A 186 -1.42 -0.70 13.73
CA ARG A 186 -1.12 0.51 12.95
C ARG A 186 -2.13 1.62 13.17
N CYS A 187 -3.43 1.30 13.17
CA CYS A 187 -4.48 2.29 13.44
C CYS A 187 -4.30 2.93 14.82
N LEU A 188 -4.06 2.12 15.86
CA LEU A 188 -3.83 2.62 17.22
C LEU A 188 -2.58 3.51 17.28
N ARG A 189 -1.45 3.08 16.68
CA ARG A 189 -0.22 3.87 16.62
C ARG A 189 -0.44 5.21 15.91
N LEU A 190 -1.06 5.20 14.74
CA LEU A 190 -1.30 6.40 13.93
C LEU A 190 -2.42 7.28 14.50
N ALA A 191 -3.26 6.74 15.37
CA ALA A 191 -4.24 7.49 16.15
C ALA A 191 -3.67 8.08 17.45
N ALA A 192 -2.34 8.06 17.63
CA ALA A 192 -1.65 8.48 18.86
C ALA A 192 -2.07 7.70 20.13
N ARG A 193 -2.51 6.45 19.98
CA ARG A 193 -2.89 5.51 21.05
C ARG A 193 -1.80 4.45 21.24
N ALA A 194 -0.57 4.90 21.46
CA ALA A 194 0.62 4.02 21.47
C ALA A 194 0.58 2.94 22.56
N ASP A 195 0.05 3.24 23.74
CA ASP A 195 -0.04 2.26 24.83
C ASP A 195 -0.99 1.11 24.51
N GLU A 196 -2.12 1.40 23.87
CA GLU A 196 -3.05 0.37 23.41
C GLU A 196 -2.44 -0.47 22.27
N ALA A 197 -1.70 0.17 21.36
CA ALA A 197 -0.95 -0.54 20.32
C ALA A 197 0.06 -1.52 20.93
N LYS A 198 0.81 -1.09 21.95
CA LYS A 198 1.77 -1.95 22.68
C LYS A 198 1.08 -3.11 23.39
N SER A 199 -0.04 -2.85 24.06
CA SER A 199 -0.82 -3.91 24.72
C SER A 199 -1.29 -4.94 23.70
N LEU A 200 -1.85 -4.50 22.57
CA LEU A 200 -2.29 -5.39 21.50
C LEU A 200 -1.12 -6.19 20.90
N ILE A 201 0.05 -5.57 20.70
CA ILE A 201 1.27 -6.26 20.26
C ILE A 201 1.65 -7.36 21.26
N GLN A 202 1.73 -7.04 22.56
CA GLN A 202 2.10 -7.99 23.61
C GLN A 202 1.13 -9.17 23.69
N ASP A 203 -0.17 -8.88 23.68
CA ASP A 203 -1.22 -9.91 23.68
C ASP A 203 -1.06 -10.84 22.47
N THR A 204 -0.78 -10.28 21.29
CA THR A 204 -0.61 -11.08 20.05
C THR A 204 0.68 -11.91 20.07
N LEU A 205 1.79 -11.35 20.55
CA LEU A 205 3.08 -12.06 20.64
C LEU A 205 3.09 -13.15 21.71
N SER A 206 2.14 -13.12 22.66
CA SER A 206 1.96 -14.15 23.67
C SER A 206 1.38 -15.45 23.12
N ASP A 207 0.73 -15.41 21.95
CA ASP A 207 0.25 -16.60 21.25
C ASP A 207 1.43 -17.35 20.60
N PRO A 208 1.73 -18.61 20.98
CA PRO A 208 2.82 -19.37 20.38
C PRO A 208 2.53 -19.82 18.93
N SER A 209 1.29 -19.71 18.46
CA SER A 209 0.85 -20.17 17.13
C SER A 209 0.91 -19.09 16.04
N ILE A 210 1.31 -17.87 16.42
CA ILE A 210 1.54 -16.73 15.51
C ILE A 210 2.59 -17.08 14.45
N ASP A 211 2.26 -16.75 13.19
CA ASP A 211 3.20 -16.92 12.09
C ASP A 211 4.41 -15.99 12.22
N LEU A 212 5.58 -16.44 11.74
CA LEU A 212 6.82 -15.69 11.83
C LEU A 212 6.74 -14.35 11.09
N SER A 213 6.02 -14.30 9.96
CA SER A 213 5.85 -13.04 9.22
C SER A 213 5.09 -11.99 10.03
N VAL A 214 4.07 -12.42 10.79
CA VAL A 214 3.27 -11.57 11.67
C VAL A 214 4.11 -11.08 12.84
N ARG A 215 4.93 -11.96 13.43
CA ARG A 215 5.88 -11.59 14.49
C ARG A 215 6.83 -10.50 14.02
N HIS A 216 7.41 -10.63 12.83
CA HIS A 216 8.29 -9.61 12.26
C HIS A 216 7.56 -8.26 12.08
N GLU A 217 6.31 -8.27 11.57
CA GLU A 217 5.54 -7.04 11.43
C GLU A 217 5.26 -6.37 12.78
N LEU A 218 4.93 -7.14 13.83
CA LEU A 218 4.70 -6.59 15.17
C LEU A 218 5.98 -6.04 15.82
N GLU A 219 7.13 -6.68 15.60
CA GLU A 219 8.44 -6.19 16.02
C GLU A 219 8.78 -4.86 15.33
N TRP A 220 8.46 -4.75 14.03
CA TRP A 220 8.61 -3.52 13.27
C TRP A 220 7.75 -2.39 13.83
N GLU A 221 6.46 -2.65 14.07
CA GLU A 221 5.55 -1.65 14.66
C GLU A 221 6.01 -1.22 16.05
N LEU A 222 6.52 -2.14 16.88
CA LEU A 222 7.10 -1.80 18.18
C LEU A 222 8.33 -0.90 18.05
N ALA A 223 9.16 -1.13 17.02
CA ALA A 223 10.30 -0.27 16.73
C ALA A 223 9.86 1.13 16.26
N CYS A 224 8.81 1.22 15.44
CA CYS A 224 8.19 2.51 15.07
C CYS A 224 7.67 3.27 16.29
N ILE A 225 7.00 2.62 17.23
CA ILE A 225 6.54 3.25 18.49
C ILE A 225 7.73 3.79 19.28
N ARG A 226 8.82 3.02 19.39
CA ARG A 226 10.03 3.47 20.09
C ARG A 226 10.66 4.71 19.44
N ILE A 227 10.56 4.86 18.12
CA ILE A 227 11.01 6.07 17.42
C ILE A 227 10.14 7.26 17.81
N GLN A 228 8.82 7.11 17.83
CA GLN A 228 7.89 8.17 18.25
C GLN A 228 8.20 8.67 19.67
N GLU A 229 8.60 7.77 20.57
CA GLU A 229 8.85 8.08 21.99
C GLU A 229 10.25 8.63 22.25
N LYS A 230 11.27 8.06 21.60
CA LYS A 230 12.69 8.31 21.93
C LYS A 230 13.43 9.08 20.86
N GLN A 231 12.82 9.29 19.69
CA GLN A 231 13.42 9.91 18.51
C GLN A 231 14.75 9.24 18.08
N SER A 232 14.93 7.96 18.39
CA SER A 232 16.11 7.17 18.01
C SER A 232 15.75 6.08 17.01
N LEU A 233 16.55 5.99 15.94
CA LEU A 233 16.42 4.97 14.89
C LEU A 233 17.24 3.70 15.16
N ASP A 234 17.91 3.57 16.31
CA ASP A 234 18.77 2.43 16.61
C ASP A 234 18.03 1.09 16.48
N GLY A 235 16.80 1.01 16.99
CA GLY A 235 15.99 -0.23 16.95
C GLY A 235 15.69 -0.69 15.51
N ILE A 236 15.20 0.19 14.64
CA ILE A 236 14.93 -0.15 13.24
C ILE A 236 16.23 -0.42 12.47
N ARG A 237 17.32 0.31 12.77
CA ARG A 237 18.63 0.03 12.16
C ARG A 237 19.11 -1.37 12.48
N ASP A 238 18.95 -1.79 13.73
CA ASP A 238 19.41 -3.10 14.16
C ASP A 238 18.61 -4.22 13.49
N LEU A 239 17.28 -4.08 13.36
CA LEU A 239 16.41 -5.04 12.65
C LEU A 239 16.73 -5.19 11.15
N THR A 240 17.33 -4.17 10.53
CA THR A 240 17.56 -4.12 9.08
C THR A 240 19.02 -4.41 8.68
N LYS A 241 19.87 -4.81 9.64
CA LYS A 241 21.23 -5.26 9.34
C LYS A 241 21.23 -6.46 8.41
N LEU A 242 22.36 -6.71 7.76
CA LEU A 242 22.52 -7.92 6.95
C LEU A 242 22.28 -9.15 7.83
N ASP A 243 21.62 -10.17 7.28
CA ASP A 243 21.26 -11.43 7.94
C ASP A 243 20.16 -11.33 9.02
N GLU A 244 19.61 -10.14 9.27
CA GLU A 244 18.46 -9.95 10.16
C GLU A 244 17.12 -10.12 9.43
N SER A 245 16.06 -10.38 10.20
CA SER A 245 14.71 -10.69 9.70
C SER A 245 14.11 -9.59 8.81
N HIS A 246 14.43 -8.33 9.07
CA HIS A 246 13.93 -7.18 8.30
C HIS A 246 14.90 -6.69 7.23
N HIS A 247 15.92 -7.48 6.83
CA HIS A 247 16.77 -7.16 5.68
C HIS A 247 16.07 -7.37 4.33
N GLN A 248 14.90 -6.75 4.15
CA GLN A 248 14.08 -6.85 2.95
C GLN A 248 13.79 -5.46 2.37
N ALA A 249 13.53 -5.38 1.07
CA ALA A 249 13.38 -4.10 0.38
C ALA A 249 12.30 -3.17 0.97
N SER A 250 11.19 -3.71 1.47
CA SER A 250 10.11 -2.90 2.08
C SER A 250 10.60 -2.14 3.31
N TYR A 251 11.29 -2.82 4.22
CA TYR A 251 11.82 -2.24 5.46
C TYR A 251 13.03 -1.36 5.22
N LEU A 252 13.92 -1.73 4.29
CA LEU A 252 15.09 -0.90 3.95
C LEU A 252 14.68 0.46 3.34
N ILE A 253 13.66 0.47 2.49
CA ILE A 253 13.11 1.72 1.94
C ILE A 253 12.44 2.55 3.04
N GLU A 254 11.67 1.91 3.93
CA GLU A 254 10.98 2.61 5.02
C GLU A 254 11.96 3.18 6.05
N MET A 255 12.98 2.41 6.42
CA MET A 255 14.09 2.88 7.25
C MET A 255 14.79 4.10 6.61
N PHE A 256 15.03 4.08 5.31
CA PHE A 256 15.60 5.23 4.62
C PHE A 256 14.71 6.46 4.79
N PHE A 257 13.38 6.32 4.65
CA PHE A 257 12.44 7.42 4.87
C PHE A 257 12.42 7.92 6.32
N TRP A 258 12.50 7.03 7.31
CA TRP A 258 12.71 7.42 8.71
C TRP A 258 14.01 8.23 8.88
N ALA A 259 15.12 7.73 8.33
CA ALA A 259 16.42 8.40 8.41
C ALA A 259 16.44 9.78 7.73
N SER A 260 15.64 10.00 6.69
CA SER A 260 15.48 11.31 6.06
C SER A 260 14.47 12.24 6.74
N SER A 261 13.59 11.71 7.59
CA SER A 261 12.54 12.47 8.28
C SER A 261 12.97 13.06 9.62
N VAL A 262 13.91 12.42 10.31
CA VAL A 262 14.45 12.90 11.58
C VAL A 262 15.36 14.13 11.40
N SER A 263 15.48 14.94 12.46
CA SER A 263 16.25 16.18 12.47
C SER A 263 17.74 15.96 12.16
N SER A 264 18.32 14.89 12.70
CA SER A 264 19.74 14.59 12.62
C SER A 264 20.17 14.02 11.25
N TYR A 265 21.08 14.72 10.58
CA TYR A 265 21.70 14.27 9.33
C TYR A 265 22.61 13.04 9.48
N ARG A 266 22.99 12.70 10.72
CA ARG A 266 23.86 11.56 11.03
C ARG A 266 23.27 10.24 10.50
N TRP A 267 21.97 10.05 10.66
CA TRP A 267 21.29 8.81 10.28
C TRP A 267 21.37 8.55 8.78
N LEU A 268 21.13 9.58 7.96
CA LEU A 268 21.22 9.46 6.51
C LEU A 268 22.64 9.10 6.04
N ARG A 269 23.69 9.57 6.74
CA ARG A 269 25.08 9.23 6.42
C ARG A 269 25.45 7.79 6.77
N GLN A 270 24.82 7.22 7.80
CA GLN A 270 25.06 5.84 8.24
C GLN A 270 24.33 4.81 7.36
N MET A 271 23.40 5.26 6.52
CA MET A 271 22.58 4.39 5.70
C MET A 271 23.28 3.95 4.42
N ALA A 272 23.09 2.68 4.05
CA ALA A 272 23.42 2.20 2.72
C ALA A 272 22.59 2.98 1.68
N LYS A 273 23.26 3.43 0.62
CA LYS A 273 22.60 4.17 -0.45
C LYS A 273 21.55 3.29 -1.15
N ILE A 274 20.35 3.81 -1.38
CA ILE A 274 19.26 3.19 -2.13
C ILE A 274 19.73 2.77 -3.52
N ARG A 275 20.53 3.59 -4.21
CA ARG A 275 21.13 3.21 -5.51
C ARG A 275 22.03 1.97 -5.42
N THR A 276 22.72 1.78 -4.30
CA THR A 276 23.59 0.62 -4.06
C THR A 276 22.75 -0.61 -3.74
N LEU A 277 21.74 -0.48 -2.86
CA LEU A 277 20.82 -1.56 -2.54
C LEU A 277 20.04 -2.03 -3.78
N ALA A 278 19.64 -1.12 -4.68
CA ALA A 278 18.93 -1.45 -5.91
C ALA A 278 19.76 -2.20 -6.98
N ARG A 279 21.06 -2.41 -6.74
CA ARG A 279 21.92 -3.29 -7.57
C ARG A 279 21.92 -4.73 -7.06
N LYS A 280 21.53 -4.97 -5.81
CA LYS A 280 21.39 -6.30 -5.21
C LYS A 280 20.12 -6.98 -5.74
N LYS A 281 20.27 -8.05 -6.52
CA LYS A 281 19.15 -8.74 -7.20
C LYS A 281 18.21 -9.43 -6.22
N ASP A 282 18.76 -9.99 -5.16
CA ASP A 282 18.11 -10.66 -4.03
C ASP A 282 17.08 -9.76 -3.33
N LEU A 283 17.40 -8.48 -3.11
CA LEU A 283 16.50 -7.57 -2.42
C LEU A 283 15.28 -7.15 -3.26
N GLN A 284 15.39 -7.20 -4.59
CA GLN A 284 14.32 -6.76 -5.51
C GLN A 284 13.80 -5.32 -5.24
N ILE A 285 14.65 -4.41 -4.75
CA ILE A 285 14.28 -3.03 -4.37
C ILE A 285 13.50 -2.31 -5.48
N ARG A 286 13.91 -2.48 -6.73
CA ARG A 286 13.27 -1.82 -7.89
C ARG A 286 11.80 -2.19 -8.07
N LYS A 287 11.41 -3.40 -7.65
CA LYS A 287 10.02 -3.89 -7.73
C LYS A 287 9.10 -3.23 -6.69
N LYS A 288 9.64 -2.43 -5.76
CA LYS A 288 8.82 -1.65 -4.82
C LYS A 288 8.24 -0.37 -5.45
N GLY A 289 8.35 -0.23 -6.77
CA GLY A 289 7.59 0.72 -7.57
C GLY A 289 7.79 2.18 -7.13
N LEU A 290 6.68 2.84 -6.81
CA LEU A 290 6.66 4.27 -6.50
C LEU A 290 7.51 4.64 -5.28
N ALA A 291 7.48 3.82 -4.22
CA ALA A 291 8.25 4.05 -3.00
C ALA A 291 9.77 4.04 -3.29
N TYR A 292 10.24 3.10 -4.11
CA TYR A 292 11.64 3.08 -4.55
C TYR A 292 12.01 4.33 -5.34
N LYS A 293 11.17 4.74 -6.30
CA LYS A 293 11.42 5.95 -7.12
C LYS A 293 11.55 7.20 -6.24
N MET A 294 10.68 7.36 -5.24
CA MET A 294 10.73 8.48 -4.29
C MET A 294 11.97 8.43 -3.40
N ALA A 295 12.33 7.26 -2.87
CA ALA A 295 13.54 7.08 -2.08
C ALA A 295 14.80 7.46 -2.88
N LEU A 296 14.87 7.07 -4.15
CA LEU A 296 15.98 7.42 -5.03
C LEU A 296 16.05 8.94 -5.31
N ILE A 297 14.91 9.61 -5.46
CA ILE A 297 14.86 11.07 -5.66
C ILE A 297 15.31 11.81 -4.40
N ILE A 298 14.79 11.41 -3.22
CA ILE A 298 15.21 12.00 -1.93
C ILE A 298 16.71 11.79 -1.73
N GLU A 299 17.24 10.58 -1.97
CA GLU A 299 18.68 10.31 -1.90
C GLU A 299 19.48 11.24 -2.80
N GLY A 300 19.07 11.37 -4.07
CA GLY A 300 19.75 12.22 -5.04
C GLY A 300 19.63 13.71 -4.74
N ALA A 301 18.65 14.13 -3.94
CA ALA A 301 18.51 15.52 -3.53
C ALA A 301 19.55 15.92 -2.47
N TYR A 302 20.12 14.96 -1.74
CA TYR A 302 21.25 15.19 -0.83
C TYR A 302 22.62 15.09 -1.52
N ASP A 303 22.66 14.85 -2.84
CA ASP A 303 23.89 14.86 -3.63
C ASP A 303 24.22 16.30 -4.03
N ASP A 304 25.20 16.89 -3.35
CA ASP A 304 25.65 18.28 -3.55
C ASP A 304 26.39 18.50 -4.88
N THR A 305 26.83 17.42 -5.53
CA THR A 305 27.43 17.46 -6.87
C THR A 305 26.40 17.75 -7.97
N VAL A 306 25.11 17.55 -7.68
CA VAL A 306 24.01 17.81 -8.63
C VAL A 306 23.50 19.25 -8.45
N PRO A 307 23.40 20.06 -9.53
CA PRO A 307 22.87 21.42 -9.44
C PRO A 307 21.50 21.48 -8.74
N LEU A 308 21.30 22.46 -7.87
CA LEU A 308 20.09 22.60 -7.05
C LEU A 308 18.81 22.62 -7.92
N THR A 309 18.82 23.30 -9.06
CA THR A 309 17.70 23.37 -10.01
C THR A 309 17.29 21.99 -10.52
N MET A 310 18.25 21.12 -10.81
CA MET A 310 17.99 19.73 -11.24
C MET A 310 17.45 18.88 -10.10
N ARG A 311 17.94 19.09 -8.87
CA ARG A 311 17.41 18.43 -7.67
C ARG A 311 15.96 18.83 -7.41
N MET A 312 15.65 20.13 -7.47
CA MET A 312 14.29 20.66 -7.33
C MET A 312 13.34 20.10 -8.39
N LYS A 313 13.77 20.07 -9.66
CA LYS A 313 12.96 19.52 -10.75
C LYS A 313 12.59 18.05 -10.51
N LYS A 314 13.49 17.26 -9.92
CA LYS A 314 13.16 15.87 -9.54
C LYS A 314 12.18 15.79 -8.38
N MET A 315 12.20 16.74 -7.43
CA MET A 315 11.24 16.78 -6.31
C MET A 315 9.79 16.99 -6.76
N GLU A 316 9.56 17.61 -7.92
CA GLU A 316 8.22 17.73 -8.53
C GLU A 316 7.49 16.39 -8.61
N PHE A 317 8.23 15.31 -8.90
CA PHE A 317 7.67 13.96 -8.93
C PHE A 317 7.10 13.54 -7.56
N ILE A 318 7.75 13.90 -6.45
CA ILE A 318 7.29 13.55 -5.11
C ILE A 318 5.99 14.29 -4.82
N PHE A 319 5.93 15.60 -5.06
CA PHE A 319 4.71 16.39 -4.85
C PHE A 319 3.50 15.83 -5.60
N LYS A 320 3.70 15.39 -6.86
CA LYS A 320 2.63 14.83 -7.69
C LYS A 320 2.16 13.44 -7.25
N ASN A 321 3.02 12.67 -6.58
CA ASN A 321 2.77 11.25 -6.37
C ASN A 321 2.75 10.80 -4.91
N ALA A 322 3.13 11.62 -3.93
CA ALA A 322 3.19 11.21 -2.51
C ALA A 322 1.84 10.62 -2.04
N ARG A 323 0.74 11.28 -2.42
CA ARG A 323 -0.64 10.83 -2.16
C ARG A 323 -1.04 9.55 -2.90
N ARG A 324 -0.24 9.02 -3.83
CA ARG A 324 -0.52 7.75 -4.54
C ARG A 324 0.11 6.53 -3.86
N LEU A 325 0.88 6.72 -2.78
CA LEU A 325 1.43 5.60 -2.04
C LEU A 325 0.33 4.81 -1.33
N ARG A 326 0.34 3.48 -1.47
CA ARG A 326 -0.62 2.58 -0.80
C ARG A 326 -0.47 2.57 0.73
N ASN A 327 0.74 2.75 1.24
CA ASN A 327 1.02 2.74 2.67
C ASN A 327 1.07 4.19 3.18
N VAL A 328 0.21 4.51 4.16
CA VAL A 328 0.06 5.86 4.70
C VAL A 328 1.26 6.30 5.56
N ASP A 329 1.93 5.38 6.26
CA ASP A 329 3.18 5.68 6.98
C ASP A 329 4.26 6.20 6.02
N LYS A 330 4.40 5.57 4.85
CA LYS A 330 5.36 6.00 3.83
C LYS A 330 5.03 7.37 3.27
N GLU A 331 3.74 7.68 3.11
CA GLU A 331 3.34 9.05 2.73
C GLU A 331 3.74 10.07 3.80
N LEU A 332 3.41 9.81 5.07
CA LEU A 332 3.78 10.69 6.19
C LEU A 332 5.30 10.93 6.23
N LEU A 333 6.09 9.86 6.15
CA LEU A 333 7.55 9.94 6.16
C LEU A 333 8.09 10.68 4.94
N ILE A 334 7.47 10.55 3.76
CA ILE A 334 7.90 11.27 2.57
C ILE A 334 7.63 12.77 2.69
N TRP A 335 6.48 13.17 3.22
CA TRP A 335 6.19 14.58 3.47
C TRP A 335 7.19 15.20 4.45
N LEU A 336 7.51 14.50 5.55
CA LEU A 336 8.54 14.94 6.48
C LEU A 336 9.93 14.98 5.85
N SER A 337 10.33 13.94 5.13
CA SER A 337 11.63 13.89 4.44
C SER A 337 11.81 15.04 3.45
N LEU A 338 10.74 15.38 2.73
CA LEU A 338 10.70 16.49 1.80
C LEU A 338 10.79 17.83 2.53
N CYS A 339 10.01 18.02 3.59
CA CYS A 339 10.05 19.21 4.45
C CYS A 339 11.46 19.46 5.00
N ARG A 340 12.10 18.43 5.57
CA ARG A 340 13.48 18.47 6.08
C ARG A 340 14.48 18.89 5.02
N TRP A 341 14.37 18.33 3.82
CA TRP A 341 15.28 18.69 2.74
C TRP A 341 15.09 20.16 2.33
N LEU A 342 13.84 20.61 2.16
CA LEU A 342 13.52 21.99 1.78
C LEU A 342 13.98 23.01 2.83
N GLU A 343 13.74 22.72 4.11
CA GLU A 343 14.19 23.53 5.24
C GLU A 343 15.72 23.70 5.21
N ARG A 344 16.46 22.61 5.02
CA ARG A 344 17.93 22.62 4.90
C ARG A 344 18.42 23.43 3.69
N GLN A 345 17.63 23.51 2.61
CA GLN A 345 17.92 24.37 1.46
C GLN A 345 17.41 25.82 1.63
N LYS A 346 16.94 26.20 2.83
CA LYS A 346 16.34 27.51 3.15
C LYS A 346 15.11 27.85 2.31
N MET A 347 14.40 26.85 1.80
CA MET A 347 13.16 27.02 1.03
C MET A 347 11.93 27.02 1.95
N THR A 348 11.91 27.93 2.92
CA THR A 348 10.97 27.94 4.05
C THR A 348 9.50 27.90 3.64
N LYS A 349 9.10 28.66 2.62
CA LYS A 349 7.70 28.70 2.13
C LYS A 349 7.20 27.33 1.67
N ILE A 350 8.00 26.63 0.85
CA ILE A 350 7.62 25.32 0.33
C ILE A 350 7.76 24.26 1.44
N ALA A 351 8.75 24.40 2.32
CA ALA A 351 8.89 23.53 3.49
C ALA A 351 7.64 23.60 4.39
N SER A 352 7.13 24.81 4.67
CA SER A 352 5.90 25.01 5.43
C SER A 352 4.67 24.39 4.75
N MET A 353 4.56 24.48 3.41
CA MET A 353 3.49 23.77 2.68
C MET A 353 3.60 22.25 2.80
N ALA A 354 4.80 21.68 2.70
CA ALA A 354 5.02 20.24 2.88
C ALA A 354 4.74 19.79 4.32
N LEU A 355 5.09 20.61 5.32
CA LEU A 355 4.74 20.38 6.72
C LEU A 355 3.23 20.40 6.93
N ASN A 356 2.50 21.32 6.31
CA ASN A 356 1.05 21.38 6.39
C ASN A 356 0.38 20.14 5.79
N GLU A 357 0.90 19.58 4.70
CA GLU A 357 0.42 18.31 4.12
C GLU A 357 0.63 17.14 5.11
N TYR A 358 1.79 17.06 5.73
CA TYR A 358 2.06 16.10 6.81
C TYR A 358 1.07 16.27 7.97
N MET A 359 0.96 17.47 8.53
CA MET A 359 0.10 17.75 9.68
C MET A 359 -1.38 17.52 9.37
N ALA A 360 -1.84 17.85 8.16
CA ALA A 360 -3.20 17.57 7.72
C ALA A 360 -3.49 16.07 7.66
N LEU A 361 -2.53 15.25 7.20
CA LEU A 361 -2.66 13.79 7.22
C LEU A 361 -2.61 13.23 8.65
N SER A 362 -1.69 13.72 9.49
CA SER A 362 -1.60 13.40 10.91
C SER A 362 -2.92 13.64 11.64
N ARG A 363 -3.50 14.85 11.48
CA ARG A 363 -4.78 15.20 12.11
C ARG A 363 -5.93 14.33 11.63
N ARG A 364 -5.99 13.99 10.34
CA ARG A 364 -7.02 13.05 9.86
C ARG A 364 -6.87 11.71 10.57
N LEU A 365 -5.68 11.12 10.55
CA LEU A 365 -5.40 9.81 11.14
C LEU A 365 -5.74 9.75 12.61
N SER A 366 -5.48 10.82 13.35
CA SER A 366 -5.72 10.88 14.79
C SER A 366 -7.13 11.36 15.18
N GLY A 367 -8.01 11.63 14.21
CA GLY A 367 -9.31 12.24 14.49
C GLY A 367 -9.21 13.66 15.09
N GLY A 368 -8.14 14.39 14.75
CA GLY A 368 -7.89 15.78 15.14
C GLY A 368 -7.09 15.95 16.44
N THR A 369 -6.79 14.87 17.16
CA THR A 369 -6.11 14.90 18.46
C THR A 369 -4.60 15.18 18.41
N CYS A 370 -3.94 14.93 17.29
CA CYS A 370 -2.50 14.98 17.12
C CYS A 370 -2.16 15.48 15.71
N ASP A 371 -1.25 16.44 15.61
CA ASP A 371 -0.75 16.96 14.32
C ASP A 371 0.65 16.44 13.96
N ASP A 372 1.24 15.60 14.81
CA ASP A 372 2.53 14.95 14.62
C ASP A 372 2.45 13.47 15.04
N VAL A 373 1.70 12.66 14.27
CA VAL A 373 1.49 11.25 14.62
C VAL A 373 2.78 10.41 14.57
N LEU A 374 3.84 10.90 13.93
CA LEU A 374 5.17 10.25 13.96
C LEU A 374 6.06 10.75 15.11
N GLY A 375 5.69 11.81 15.84
CA GLY A 375 6.42 12.32 17.01
C GLY A 375 7.81 12.88 16.72
N ILE A 376 8.12 13.21 15.46
CA ILE A 376 9.47 13.60 15.00
C ILE A 376 9.49 14.93 14.22
N ALA A 377 8.39 15.70 14.27
CA ALA A 377 8.23 16.95 13.54
C ALA A 377 8.19 18.20 14.44
N GLN A 378 8.30 18.05 15.77
CA GLN A 378 8.17 19.17 16.70
C GLN A 378 9.13 20.34 16.39
N ASP A 379 10.41 20.06 16.11
CA ASP A 379 11.39 21.08 15.76
C ASP A 379 11.12 21.75 14.40
N LEU A 380 10.44 21.07 13.47
CA LEU A 380 9.94 21.69 12.23
C LEU A 380 8.78 22.65 12.52
N LYS A 381 7.89 22.28 13.46
CA LYS A 381 6.78 23.14 13.87
C LYS A 381 7.30 24.41 14.53
N ASP A 382 8.34 24.29 15.36
CA ASP A 382 8.96 25.42 16.03
C ASP A 382 9.67 26.37 15.04
N SER A 383 10.31 25.82 14.00
CA SER A 383 11.06 26.60 13.00
C SER A 383 10.21 27.17 11.85
N LEU A 384 9.16 26.46 11.43
CA LEU A 384 8.35 26.80 10.25
C LEU A 384 6.91 27.20 10.59
N GLY A 385 6.54 27.22 11.88
CA GLY A 385 5.21 27.57 12.34
C GLY A 385 4.78 28.99 11.98
N PRO A 386 3.45 29.27 11.98
CA PRO A 386 2.90 30.58 11.61
C PRO A 386 3.37 31.72 12.52
N HIS A 387 3.92 31.42 13.70
CA HIS A 387 4.50 32.40 14.60
C HIS A 387 5.96 32.77 14.30
N SER A 388 6.55 32.26 13.22
CA SER A 388 7.84 32.74 12.71
C SER A 388 7.73 34.07 11.95
N GLU A 389 6.57 34.76 12.03
CA GLU A 389 6.38 36.11 11.52
C GLU A 389 7.46 37.04 12.08
N ILE A 390 8.46 37.27 11.23
CA ILE A 390 9.13 38.53 10.93
C ILE A 390 9.03 39.47 12.12
N VAL A 391 9.94 39.32 13.07
CA VAL A 391 10.33 40.49 13.87
C VAL A 391 10.74 41.52 12.82
N PRO A 392 10.00 42.63 12.64
CA PRO A 392 10.44 43.67 11.72
C PRO A 392 11.84 44.03 12.18
N ASP A 393 12.82 43.96 11.26
CA ASP A 393 14.18 44.43 11.52
C ASP A 393 14.02 45.75 12.26
N LYS A 394 14.44 45.79 13.52
CA LYS A 394 14.48 47.04 14.28
C LYS A 394 15.31 47.95 13.39
N GLU A 395 14.66 48.95 12.80
CA GLU A 395 15.36 50.05 12.15
C GLU A 395 16.45 50.47 13.12
N GLU A 396 17.70 50.18 12.77
CA GLU A 396 18.84 50.75 13.46
C GLU A 396 18.67 52.26 13.30
N SER A 397 18.12 52.89 14.33
CA SER A 397 18.11 54.33 14.47
C SER A 397 19.56 54.75 14.53
N VAL A 398 20.10 55.12 13.37
CA VAL A 398 21.35 55.87 13.26
C VAL A 398 21.08 57.20 13.94
N SER A 399 21.56 57.32 15.17
CA SER A 399 21.64 58.56 15.94
C SER A 399 23.10 58.92 16.14
#